data_AF-A0A6F8YL87-F1
#
_entry.id   AF-A0A6F8YL87-F1
#
_cell.length_a   1.000
_cell.length_b   1.000
_cell.length_c   1.000
_cell.angle_alpha   90.00
_cell.angle_beta   90.00
_cell.angle_gamma   90.00
#
_symmetry.space_group_name_H-M   'P 1'
#
loop_
_entity.id
_entity.type
_entity.pdbx_description
1 polymer ?
#
loop_
_entity_poly.entity_id
_entity_poly.type
_entity_poly.pdbx_seq_one_letter_code
_entity_poly.pdbx_strand_id
1 'polypeptide(L)'
;MGSDGAVRYDVVVIGSGFGGSVAALRLAEKGYSVAVLEAGRRFADDEFPRTSWRARRFLWAPRLGCFGIQRITLLRSARGQSGAGVLVLSGAGVGGGSLNYANTLYEPLSAFYDDPQWRGITDWRAELAPHYDQAKRMLGVTTYPHETAADRAMRAVAERMGAGHTFHSTPVGVYIGRPGSGSTTRTSAARARRAPAACTAARA
;
A
#
# COMPACT_ATOMS: atom_id res chain seq x y z
N MET A 1 -20.65 -40.57 12.84
CA MET A 1 -20.91 -39.51 11.84
C MET A 1 -20.30 -38.23 12.37
N GLY A 2 -19.05 -37.95 12.02
CA GLY A 2 -18.36 -36.74 12.44
C GLY A 2 -18.90 -35.56 11.64
N SER A 3 -19.36 -34.52 12.32
CA SER A 3 -19.66 -33.23 11.69
C SER A 3 -18.37 -32.69 11.11
N ASP A 4 -18.24 -32.68 9.79
CA ASP A 4 -17.17 -31.99 9.09
C ASP A 4 -17.28 -30.50 9.47
N GLY A 5 -16.34 -30.03 10.29
CA GLY A 5 -16.39 -28.73 10.95
C GLY A 5 -16.15 -27.58 9.99
N ALA A 6 -17.14 -27.27 9.15
CA ALA A 6 -17.07 -26.16 8.22
C ALA A 6 -16.90 -24.84 8.99
N VAL A 7 -15.72 -24.22 8.86
CA VAL A 7 -15.45 -22.90 9.43
C VAL A 7 -16.31 -21.87 8.69
N ARG A 8 -17.16 -21.17 9.42
CA ARG A 8 -18.09 -20.17 8.87
C ARG A 8 -17.60 -18.76 9.18
N TYR A 9 -17.68 -17.89 8.18
CA TYR A 9 -17.41 -16.46 8.29
C TYR A 9 -18.58 -15.70 7.66
N ASP A 10 -18.83 -14.49 8.14
CA ASP A 10 -19.85 -13.59 7.56
C ASP A 10 -19.36 -12.99 6.24
N VAL A 11 -18.06 -12.69 6.15
CA VAL A 11 -17.45 -12.12 4.94
C VAL A 11 -16.12 -12.79 4.62
N VAL A 12 -15.88 -13.04 3.33
CA VAL A 12 -14.58 -13.47 2.80
C VAL A 12 -14.01 -12.37 1.92
N VAL A 13 -12.84 -11.87 2.28
CA VAL A 13 -12.07 -10.88 1.51
C VAL A 13 -10.97 -11.60 0.75
N ILE A 14 -10.95 -11.45 -0.58
CA ILE A 14 -9.93 -12.06 -1.44
C ILE A 14 -8.84 -11.02 -1.73
N GLY A 15 -7.64 -11.29 -1.23
CA GLY A 15 -6.47 -10.43 -1.31
C GLY A 15 -6.31 -9.56 -0.07
N SER A 16 -5.07 -9.45 0.41
CA SER A 16 -4.70 -8.72 1.62
C SER A 16 -3.97 -7.39 1.35
N GLY A 17 -4.09 -6.86 0.12
CA GLY A 17 -3.56 -5.55 -0.25
C GLY A 17 -4.28 -4.39 0.47
N PHE A 18 -4.00 -3.14 0.08
CA PHE A 18 -4.61 -1.95 0.70
C PHE A 18 -6.14 -2.04 0.80
N GLY A 19 -6.83 -2.28 -0.32
CA GLY A 19 -8.29 -2.37 -0.34
C GLY A 19 -8.83 -3.51 0.54
N GLY A 20 -8.24 -4.71 0.44
CA GLY A 20 -8.66 -5.87 1.22
C GLY A 20 -8.43 -5.70 2.72
N SER A 21 -7.27 -5.15 3.11
CA SER A 21 -6.96 -4.87 4.51
C SER A 21 -7.88 -3.81 5.12
N VAL A 22 -8.19 -2.74 4.36
CA VAL A 22 -9.15 -1.72 4.81
C VAL A 22 -10.55 -2.30 4.93
N ALA A 23 -11.01 -3.05 3.92
CA ALA A 23 -12.32 -3.70 3.97
C ALA A 23 -12.43 -4.65 5.17
N ALA A 24 -11.44 -5.51 5.38
CA ALA A 24 -11.40 -6.43 6.50
C ALA A 24 -11.42 -5.70 7.85
N LEU A 25 -10.63 -4.63 8.00
CA LEU A 25 -10.63 -3.80 9.21
C LEU A 25 -12.03 -3.21 9.48
N ARG A 26 -12.63 -2.53 8.49
CA ARG A 26 -13.92 -1.86 8.66
C ARG A 26 -15.07 -2.82 8.91
N LEU A 27 -15.03 -4.01 8.33
CA LEU A 27 -16.01 -5.06 8.59
C LEU A 27 -15.82 -5.66 9.99
N ALA A 28 -14.58 -5.94 10.40
CA ALA A 28 -14.30 -6.44 11.74
C ALA A 28 -14.69 -5.43 12.83
N GLU A 29 -14.46 -4.12 12.62
CA GLU A 29 -14.91 -3.04 13.52
C GLU A 29 -16.43 -3.00 13.70
N LYS A 30 -17.19 -3.47 12.69
CA LYS A 30 -18.65 -3.62 12.75
C LYS A 30 -19.12 -4.93 13.38
N GLY A 31 -18.19 -5.78 13.83
CA GLY A 31 -18.49 -7.05 14.50
C GLY A 31 -18.65 -8.25 13.57
N TYR A 32 -18.38 -8.11 12.27
CA TYR A 32 -18.41 -9.25 11.35
C TYR A 32 -17.22 -10.18 11.57
N SER A 33 -17.45 -11.49 11.45
CA SER A 33 -16.38 -12.47 11.29
C SER A 33 -15.87 -12.45 9.85
N VAL A 34 -14.58 -12.13 9.68
CA VAL A 34 -13.98 -11.91 8.35
C VAL A 34 -12.82 -12.87 8.12
N ALA A 35 -12.90 -13.65 7.04
CA ALA A 35 -11.77 -14.40 6.51
C ALA A 35 -11.06 -13.59 5.43
N VAL A 36 -9.73 -13.51 5.48
CA VAL A 36 -8.91 -12.90 4.43
C VAL A 36 -8.09 -13.99 3.77
N LEU A 37 -8.25 -14.16 2.45
CA LEU A 37 -7.50 -15.14 1.67
C LEU A 37 -6.45 -14.43 0.84
N GLU A 38 -5.18 -14.84 0.99
CA GLU A 38 -4.04 -14.27 0.28
C GLU A 38 -3.28 -15.38 -0.47
N ALA A 39 -2.87 -15.10 -1.70
CA ALA A 39 -2.18 -16.07 -2.54
C ALA A 39 -0.69 -16.23 -2.17
N GLY A 40 -0.08 -15.18 -1.63
CA GLY A 40 1.27 -15.24 -1.09
C GLY A 40 1.32 -15.55 0.41
N ARG A 41 2.52 -15.79 0.93
CA ARG A 41 2.74 -16.06 2.35
C ARG A 41 2.80 -14.76 3.17
N ARG A 42 2.75 -14.90 4.49
CA ARG A 42 3.20 -13.85 5.41
C ARG A 42 4.74 -13.87 5.46
N PHE A 43 5.34 -12.69 5.52
CA PHE A 43 6.79 -12.51 5.65
C PHE A 43 7.08 -11.86 7.01
N ALA A 44 8.10 -12.36 7.70
CA ALA A 44 8.73 -11.66 8.82
C ALA A 44 9.82 -10.70 8.31
N ASP A 45 10.22 -9.75 9.16
CA ASP A 45 11.14 -8.66 8.78
C ASP A 45 12.50 -9.16 8.23
N ASP A 46 12.99 -10.29 8.71
CA ASP A 46 14.25 -10.90 8.29
C ASP A 46 14.12 -11.78 7.02
N GLU A 47 12.91 -12.04 6.55
CA GLU A 47 12.63 -12.91 5.42
C GLU A 47 12.63 -12.18 4.08
N PHE A 48 12.57 -10.84 4.11
CA PHE A 48 12.59 -10.02 2.91
C PHE A 48 13.91 -10.16 2.13
N PRO A 49 13.85 -10.23 0.79
CA PRO A 49 15.04 -10.31 -0.03
C PRO A 49 15.85 -9.01 0.09
N ARG A 50 17.08 -9.09 0.60
CA ARG A 50 18.00 -7.94 0.67
C ARG A 50 18.30 -7.31 -0.70
N THR A 51 18.16 -8.09 -1.77
CA THR A 51 18.44 -7.67 -3.15
C THR A 51 17.54 -8.42 -4.12
N SER A 52 17.14 -7.76 -5.21
CA SER A 52 16.34 -8.36 -6.28
C SER A 52 17.04 -9.51 -7.03
N TRP A 53 18.36 -9.60 -6.93
CA TRP A 53 19.18 -10.70 -7.50
C TRP A 53 18.86 -12.08 -6.92
N ARG A 54 18.25 -12.14 -5.73
CA ARG A 54 17.78 -13.40 -5.13
C ARG A 54 16.46 -13.83 -5.74
N ALA A 55 16.47 -14.11 -7.04
CA ALA A 55 15.27 -14.29 -7.87
C ALA A 55 14.23 -15.26 -7.27
N ARG A 56 14.64 -16.39 -6.67
CA ARG A 56 13.71 -17.35 -6.03
C ARG A 56 12.98 -16.79 -4.80
N ARG A 57 13.61 -15.86 -4.07
CA ARG A 57 13.04 -15.17 -2.89
C ARG A 57 12.40 -13.83 -3.25
N PHE A 58 12.72 -13.29 -4.41
CA PHE A 58 12.18 -12.03 -4.90
C PHE A 58 10.93 -12.24 -5.75
N LEU A 59 10.96 -13.17 -6.70
CA LEU A 59 9.86 -13.41 -7.63
C LEU A 59 8.79 -14.34 -7.05
N TRP A 60 7.54 -14.00 -7.30
CA TRP A 60 6.40 -14.89 -7.12
C TRP A 60 6.12 -15.60 -8.45
N ALA A 61 6.54 -16.86 -8.54
CA ALA A 61 6.25 -17.76 -9.65
C ALA A 61 6.14 -19.19 -9.10
N PRO A 62 4.99 -19.57 -8.49
CA PRO A 62 4.84 -20.85 -7.79
C PRO A 62 5.16 -22.07 -8.67
N ARG A 63 4.82 -22.01 -9.96
CA ARG A 63 5.13 -23.05 -10.95
C ARG A 63 6.63 -23.29 -11.16
N LEU A 64 7.47 -22.33 -10.77
CA LEU A 64 8.93 -22.40 -10.85
C LEU A 64 9.57 -22.54 -9.46
N GLY A 65 8.78 -22.77 -8.41
CA GLY A 65 9.26 -22.86 -7.02
C GLY A 65 9.72 -21.51 -6.45
N CYS A 66 9.30 -20.38 -7.04
CA CYS A 66 9.61 -19.04 -6.55
C CYS A 66 8.41 -18.49 -5.75
N PHE A 67 8.65 -18.10 -4.50
CA PHE A 67 7.60 -17.65 -3.56
C PHE A 67 7.94 -16.31 -2.91
N GLY A 68 8.59 -15.43 -3.67
CA GLY A 68 8.91 -14.07 -3.25
C GLY A 68 7.73 -13.12 -3.30
N ILE A 69 8.02 -11.84 -3.03
CA ILE A 69 7.02 -10.77 -2.95
C ILE A 69 6.62 -10.20 -4.31
N GLN A 70 7.46 -10.29 -5.34
CA GLN A 70 7.27 -9.61 -6.62
C GLN A 70 6.61 -10.53 -7.64
N ARG A 71 5.33 -10.28 -7.95
CA ARG A 71 4.65 -10.86 -9.10
C ARG A 71 4.86 -9.99 -10.33
N ILE A 72 5.08 -10.64 -11.47
CA ILE A 72 5.25 -9.98 -12.77
C ILE A 72 4.24 -10.59 -13.74
N THR A 73 3.36 -9.76 -14.28
CA THR A 73 2.34 -10.17 -15.25
C THR A 73 2.54 -9.42 -16.55
N LEU A 74 2.78 -10.14 -17.65
CA LEU A 74 2.83 -9.55 -18.99
C LEU A 74 1.43 -9.60 -19.62
N LEU A 75 0.80 -8.43 -19.74
CA LEU A 75 -0.43 -8.24 -20.51
C LEU A 75 -0.04 -7.99 -21.97
N ARG A 76 -0.20 -9.02 -22.81
CA ARG A 76 0.08 -8.88 -24.24
C ARG A 76 -0.97 -8.00 -24.90
N SER A 77 -0.56 -7.25 -25.92
CA SER A 77 -1.48 -6.53 -26.81
C SER A 77 -2.52 -7.50 -27.38
N ALA A 78 -3.75 -7.04 -27.57
CA ALA A 78 -4.80 -7.83 -28.18
C ALA A 78 -4.36 -8.28 -29.59
N ARG A 79 -4.77 -9.49 -29.99
CA ARG A 79 -4.43 -10.02 -31.33
C ARG A 79 -4.90 -9.04 -32.41
N GLY A 80 -3.97 -8.57 -33.24
CA GLY A 80 -4.24 -7.62 -34.32
C GLY A 80 -3.87 -6.16 -34.03
N GLN A 81 -3.46 -5.81 -32.81
CA GLN A 81 -2.95 -4.47 -32.49
C GLN A 81 -1.42 -4.45 -32.44
N SER A 82 -0.81 -3.68 -33.34
CA SER A 82 0.63 -3.36 -33.32
C SER A 82 0.96 -2.53 -32.09
N GLY A 83 1.47 -3.16 -31.03
CA GLY A 83 1.84 -2.48 -29.79
C GLY A 83 2.63 -3.40 -28.86
N ALA A 84 3.55 -2.81 -28.10
CA ALA A 84 4.25 -3.53 -27.04
C ALA A 84 3.26 -3.87 -25.91
N GLY A 85 3.37 -5.07 -25.34
CA GLY A 85 2.57 -5.45 -24.16
C GLY A 85 2.94 -4.64 -22.91
N VAL A 86 2.07 -4.65 -21.91
CA VAL A 86 2.26 -3.96 -20.64
C VAL A 86 2.76 -4.94 -19.59
N LEU A 87 3.85 -4.59 -18.89
CA LEU A 87 4.32 -5.34 -17.74
C LEU A 87 3.73 -4.76 -16.45
N VAL A 88 2.97 -5.58 -15.72
CA VAL A 88 2.37 -5.19 -14.44
C VAL A 88 3.17 -5.82 -13.31
N LEU A 89 3.68 -4.98 -12.42
CA LEU A 89 4.37 -5.37 -11.19
C LEU A 89 3.40 -5.28 -10.02
N SER A 90 3.24 -6.38 -9.28
CA SER A 90 2.36 -6.42 -8.09
C SER A 90 3.00 -7.20 -6.95
N GLY A 91 2.55 -6.93 -5.73
CA GLY A 91 2.96 -7.67 -4.54
C GLY A 91 2.17 -8.96 -4.36
N ALA A 92 2.81 -10.03 -3.91
CA ALA A 92 2.18 -11.31 -3.59
C ALA A 92 2.62 -11.76 -2.18
N GLY A 93 1.70 -11.70 -1.23
CA GLY A 93 1.97 -11.91 0.18
C GLY A 93 1.02 -11.11 1.06
N VAL A 94 1.04 -11.39 2.36
CA VAL A 94 0.19 -10.64 3.31
C VAL A 94 0.60 -9.16 3.31
N GLY A 95 -0.31 -8.28 2.88
CA GLY A 95 -0.06 -6.85 2.62
C GLY A 95 -0.07 -6.48 1.14
N GLY A 96 0.05 -7.46 0.25
CA GLY A 96 -0.01 -7.27 -1.21
C GLY A 96 1.02 -6.26 -1.71
N GLY A 97 0.59 -5.27 -2.48
CA GLY A 97 1.46 -4.22 -3.03
C GLY A 97 2.17 -3.36 -1.98
N SER A 98 1.72 -3.37 -0.72
CA SER A 98 2.45 -2.65 0.34
C SER A 98 3.84 -3.24 0.61
N LEU A 99 4.11 -4.47 0.17
CA LEU A 99 5.40 -5.15 0.36
C LEU A 99 6.51 -4.62 -0.55
N ASN A 100 6.16 -3.96 -1.66
CA ASN A 100 7.12 -3.52 -2.68
C ASN A 100 6.86 -2.11 -3.25
N TYR A 101 5.89 -1.37 -2.72
CA TYR A 101 5.69 0.03 -3.11
C TYR A 101 6.72 0.98 -2.47
N ALA A 102 6.84 2.19 -3.03
CA ALA A 102 7.88 3.15 -2.66
C ALA A 102 7.55 4.00 -1.40
N ASN A 103 6.46 3.71 -0.69
CA ASN A 103 6.02 4.47 0.50
C ASN A 103 5.71 5.95 0.28
N THR A 104 5.50 6.40 -0.97
CA THR A 104 5.09 7.77 -1.29
C THR A 104 3.57 7.90 -1.24
N LEU A 105 3.06 8.95 -0.61
CA LEU A 105 1.65 9.05 -0.20
C LEU A 105 1.04 10.41 -0.63
N TYR A 106 1.02 10.64 -1.94
CA TYR A 106 0.36 11.80 -2.54
C TYR A 106 -1.16 11.62 -2.62
N GLU A 107 -1.88 12.73 -2.48
CA GLU A 107 -3.28 12.78 -2.89
C GLU A 107 -3.40 13.10 -4.38
N PRO A 108 -4.49 12.67 -5.04
CA PRO A 108 -4.73 13.03 -6.43
C PRO A 108 -4.84 14.54 -6.66
N LEU A 109 -4.46 14.98 -7.86
CA LEU A 109 -4.65 16.37 -8.31
C LEU A 109 -6.12 16.61 -8.74
N SER A 110 -6.50 17.88 -8.96
CA SER A 110 -7.85 18.26 -9.38
C SER A 110 -8.39 17.45 -10.57
N ALA A 111 -7.55 17.20 -11.57
CA ALA A 111 -7.91 16.42 -12.76
C ALA A 111 -8.52 15.04 -12.44
N PHE A 112 -8.12 14.40 -11.34
CA PHE A 112 -8.74 13.14 -10.90
C PHE A 112 -10.18 13.36 -10.43
N TYR A 113 -10.44 14.38 -9.61
CA TYR A 113 -11.77 14.63 -9.08
C TYR A 113 -12.74 15.13 -10.16
N ASP A 114 -12.21 15.89 -11.12
CA ASP A 114 -12.96 16.52 -12.20
C ASP A 114 -13.12 15.63 -13.45
N ASP A 115 -12.68 14.37 -13.39
CA ASP A 115 -12.69 13.46 -14.53
C ASP A 115 -14.12 13.16 -15.02
N PRO A 116 -14.42 13.34 -16.33
CA PRO A 116 -15.75 13.08 -16.89
C PRO A 116 -16.30 11.68 -16.60
N GLN A 117 -15.45 10.67 -16.37
CA GLN A 117 -15.87 9.30 -16.12
C GLN A 117 -16.65 9.13 -14.81
N TRP A 118 -16.40 9.95 -13.80
CA TRP A 118 -17.04 9.80 -12.48
C TRP A 118 -17.45 11.10 -11.79
N ARG A 119 -17.05 12.28 -12.28
CA ARG A 119 -17.38 13.58 -11.65
C ARG A 119 -18.88 13.82 -11.41
N GLY A 120 -19.74 13.17 -12.19
CA GLY A 120 -21.20 13.30 -12.06
C GLY A 120 -21.83 12.45 -10.95
N ILE A 121 -21.06 11.60 -10.26
CA ILE A 121 -21.58 10.68 -9.23
C ILE A 121 -21.74 11.41 -7.89
N THR A 122 -20.74 12.16 -7.46
CA THR A 122 -20.74 12.95 -6.21
C THR A 122 -19.61 13.98 -6.25
N ASP A 123 -19.56 14.88 -5.26
CA ASP A 123 -18.37 15.67 -4.97
C ASP A 123 -17.29 14.77 -4.36
N TRP A 124 -16.47 14.17 -5.24
CA TRP A 124 -15.41 13.25 -4.83
C TRP A 124 -14.35 13.88 -3.92
N ARG A 125 -14.12 15.20 -4.03
CA ARG A 125 -13.16 15.86 -3.18
C ARG A 125 -13.69 15.92 -1.76
N ALA A 126 -14.94 16.32 -1.58
CA ALA A 126 -15.58 16.36 -0.27
C ALA A 126 -15.76 14.95 0.32
N GLU A 127 -16.22 14.00 -0.49
CA GLU A 127 -16.48 12.62 -0.07
C GLU A 127 -15.19 11.91 0.42
N LEU A 128 -14.07 12.07 -0.31
CA LEU A 128 -12.83 11.36 0.01
C LEU A 128 -11.96 12.08 1.06
N ALA A 129 -12.15 13.38 1.28
CA ALA A 129 -11.36 14.17 2.23
C ALA A 129 -11.22 13.53 3.63
N PRO A 130 -12.31 13.12 4.33
CA PRO A 130 -12.18 12.50 5.65
C PRO A 130 -11.43 11.16 5.61
N HIS A 131 -11.52 10.42 4.49
CA HIS A 131 -10.84 9.14 4.31
C HIS A 131 -9.35 9.32 4.05
N TYR A 132 -8.95 10.32 3.27
CA TYR A 132 -7.54 10.67 3.09
C TYR A 132 -6.89 11.13 4.40
N ASP A 133 -7.58 11.98 5.16
CA ASP A 133 -7.14 12.44 6.47
C ASP A 133 -6.96 11.27 7.45
N GLN A 134 -7.91 10.33 7.48
CA GLN A 134 -7.77 9.11 8.29
C GLN A 134 -6.61 8.23 7.83
N ALA A 135 -6.47 7.99 6.53
CA ALA A 135 -5.37 7.19 5.99
C ALA A 135 -4.01 7.82 6.30
N LYS A 136 -3.89 9.15 6.17
CA LYS A 136 -2.67 9.89 6.50
C LYS A 136 -2.25 9.69 7.95
N ARG A 137 -3.20 9.78 8.90
CA ARG A 137 -2.92 9.53 10.31
C ARG A 137 -2.52 8.08 10.58
N MET A 138 -3.26 7.12 10.03
CA MET A 138 -3.01 5.69 10.27
C MET A 138 -1.67 5.23 9.70
N LEU A 139 -1.29 5.75 8.52
CA LEU A 139 -0.02 5.45 7.86
C LEU A 139 1.16 6.28 8.39
N GLY A 140 0.91 7.26 9.27
CA GLY A 140 1.95 8.12 9.83
C GLY A 140 2.65 8.97 8.78
N VAL A 141 1.88 9.55 7.84
CA VAL A 141 2.43 10.34 6.75
C VAL A 141 3.22 11.53 7.28
N THR A 142 4.46 11.66 6.83
CA THR A 142 5.36 12.77 7.14
C THR A 142 6.04 13.27 5.87
N THR A 143 6.51 14.51 5.89
CA THR A 143 7.36 15.04 4.81
C THR A 143 8.78 14.49 4.95
N TYR A 144 9.36 14.00 3.85
CA TYR A 144 10.75 13.58 3.84
C TYR A 144 11.68 14.78 4.07
N PRO A 145 12.59 14.75 5.06
CA PRO A 145 13.29 15.94 5.54
C PRO A 145 14.62 16.20 4.83
N HIS A 146 15.09 15.28 3.98
CA HIS A 146 16.40 15.37 3.34
C HIS A 146 16.25 15.73 1.87
N GLU A 147 17.20 16.52 1.35
CA GLU A 147 17.29 16.82 -0.07
C GLU A 147 18.41 15.99 -0.70
N THR A 148 18.09 15.26 -1.77
CA THR A 148 19.04 14.46 -2.54
C THR A 148 19.58 15.24 -3.75
N ALA A 149 20.59 14.68 -4.43
CA ALA A 149 21.07 15.25 -5.69
C ALA A 149 19.99 15.26 -6.79
N ALA A 150 19.12 14.25 -6.81
CA ALA A 150 17.99 14.19 -7.74
C ALA A 150 16.98 15.32 -7.45
N ASP A 151 16.70 15.60 -6.17
CA ASP A 151 15.79 16.68 -5.77
C ASP A 151 16.30 18.05 -6.23
N ARG A 152 17.60 18.32 -6.08
CA ARG A 152 18.22 19.56 -6.59
C ARG A 152 18.11 19.68 -8.10
N ALA A 153 18.35 18.59 -8.83
CA ALA A 153 18.22 18.58 -10.29
C ALA A 153 16.77 18.84 -10.72
N MET A 154 15.80 18.21 -10.05
CA MET A 154 14.37 18.42 -10.28
C MET A 154 13.94 19.86 -9.98
N ARG A 155 14.40 20.44 -8.86
CA ARG A 155 14.14 21.84 -8.50
C ARG A 155 14.65 22.79 -9.58
N ALA A 156 15.90 22.62 -10.02
CA ALA A 156 16.49 23.46 -11.05
C ALA A 156 15.74 23.38 -12.39
N VAL A 157 15.26 22.19 -12.76
CA VAL A 157 14.39 22.03 -13.94
C VAL A 157 13.08 22.78 -13.76
N ALA A 158 12.41 22.62 -12.62
CA ALA A 158 11.14 23.28 -12.33
C ALA A 158 11.27 24.82 -12.33
N GLU A 159 12.36 25.35 -11.77
CA GLU A 159 12.67 26.78 -11.78
C GLU A 159 12.84 27.32 -13.21
N ARG A 160 13.61 26.63 -14.06
CA ARG A 160 13.77 27.02 -15.48
C ARG A 160 12.46 26.98 -16.26
N MET A 161 11.53 26.11 -15.86
CA MET A 161 10.21 26.00 -16.46
C MET A 161 9.19 27.01 -15.88
N GLY A 162 9.59 27.86 -14.93
CA GLY A 162 8.68 28.79 -14.23
C GLY A 162 7.74 28.11 -13.23
N ALA A 163 7.91 26.80 -12.99
CA ALA A 163 7.09 25.98 -12.10
C ALA A 163 7.73 25.70 -10.73
N GLY A 164 8.82 26.39 -10.39
CA GLY A 164 9.58 26.15 -9.15
C GLY A 164 8.74 26.25 -7.86
N HIS A 165 7.70 27.08 -7.88
CA HIS A 165 6.75 27.21 -6.76
C HIS A 165 5.94 25.92 -6.47
N THR A 166 5.90 24.97 -7.41
CA THR A 166 5.25 23.67 -7.22
C THR A 166 6.19 22.63 -6.61
N PHE A 167 7.49 22.91 -6.52
CA PHE A 167 8.46 21.99 -5.94
C PHE A 167 8.23 21.86 -4.43
N HIS A 168 8.09 20.62 -3.97
CA HIS A 168 7.92 20.29 -2.55
C HIS A 168 8.48 18.89 -2.28
N SER A 169 8.88 18.65 -1.04
CA SER A 169 9.40 17.36 -0.61
C SER A 169 8.29 16.31 -0.53
N THR A 170 8.65 15.07 -0.84
CA THR A 170 7.72 13.95 -0.96
C THR A 170 7.07 13.59 0.40
N PRO A 171 5.72 13.46 0.46
CA PRO A 171 5.05 12.84 1.60
C PRO A 171 5.32 11.33 1.60
N VAL A 172 5.79 10.81 2.73
CA VAL A 172 6.17 9.41 2.89
C VAL A 172 5.53 8.77 4.12
N GLY A 173 5.25 7.48 4.03
CA GLY A 173 4.79 6.62 5.14
C GLY A 173 5.94 5.86 5.77
N VAL A 174 7.03 6.56 6.12
CA VAL A 174 8.25 5.95 6.67
C VAL A 174 8.58 6.61 8.00
N TYR A 175 8.97 5.81 8.98
CA TYR A 175 9.47 6.34 10.25
C TYR A 175 10.88 6.92 10.08
N ILE A 176 11.02 8.24 10.24
CA ILE A 176 12.27 8.99 10.07
C ILE A 176 12.84 9.40 11.45
N GLY A 177 12.91 8.44 12.37
CA GLY A 177 13.46 8.65 13.72
C GLY A 177 14.50 7.59 14.08
N ARG A 178 15.19 7.78 15.22
CA ARG A 178 16.14 6.77 15.71
C ARG A 178 15.38 5.51 16.19
N PRO A 179 15.91 4.31 15.93
CA PRO A 179 15.37 3.07 16.49
C PRO A 179 15.32 3.16 18.02
N GLY A 180 14.20 2.83 18.64
CA GLY A 180 14.05 2.75 20.10
C GLY A 180 13.72 4.07 20.82
N SER A 181 13.91 5.23 20.19
CA SER A 181 13.32 6.48 20.68
C SER A 181 11.88 6.57 20.17
N GLY A 182 10.89 6.48 21.06
CA GLY A 182 9.49 6.71 20.69
C GLY A 182 9.32 8.12 20.11
N SER A 183 8.47 8.27 19.09
CA SER A 183 8.16 9.58 18.52
C SER A 183 7.56 10.48 19.60
N THR A 184 8.26 11.54 19.98
CA THR A 184 7.79 12.52 20.97
C THR A 184 6.76 13.50 20.41
N THR A 185 6.09 13.16 19.31
CA THR A 185 4.98 13.96 18.79
C THR A 185 3.78 13.73 19.71
N ARG A 186 3.67 14.54 20.77
CA ARG A 186 2.44 14.67 21.56
C ARG A 186 1.34 15.22 20.66
N THR A 187 0.62 14.34 19.98
CA THR A 187 -0.77 14.59 19.66
C THR A 187 -1.54 14.34 20.96
N SER A 188 -2.31 15.33 21.42
CA SER A 188 -3.04 15.29 22.69
C SER A 188 -3.81 13.98 22.84
N ALA A 189 -3.69 13.38 24.03
CA ALA A 189 -4.16 12.07 24.39
C ALA A 189 -5.65 11.83 24.08
N ALA A 190 -5.92 10.93 23.13
CA ALA A 190 -6.88 9.86 23.35
C ALA A 190 -6.05 8.58 23.51
N ARG A 191 -6.30 7.87 24.61
CA ARG A 191 -5.51 6.77 25.15
C ARG A 191 -5.47 5.58 24.17
N ALA A 192 -4.64 5.64 23.15
CA ALA A 192 -4.26 4.49 22.34
C ALA A 192 -3.44 3.56 23.24
N ARG A 193 -4.13 2.61 23.88
CA ARG A 193 -3.50 1.41 24.47
C ARG A 193 -2.53 0.88 23.41
N ARG A 194 -1.28 0.59 23.80
CA ARG A 194 -0.24 -0.03 22.97
C ARG A 194 -0.90 -0.94 21.93
N ALA A 195 -0.98 -0.48 20.68
CA ALA A 195 -1.30 -1.35 19.59
C ALA A 195 -0.10 -2.31 19.48
N PRO A 196 -0.27 -3.61 19.70
CA PRO A 196 0.75 -4.56 19.31
C PRO A 196 0.95 -4.38 17.80
N ALA A 197 2.19 -4.56 17.33
CA ALA A 197 2.57 -4.53 15.93
C ALA A 197 1.38 -4.87 15.01
N ALA A 198 0.90 -3.87 14.27
CA ALA A 198 -0.18 -4.07 13.32
C ALA A 198 0.25 -5.23 12.40
N CYS A 199 -0.58 -6.28 12.35
CA CYS A 199 -0.32 -7.64 11.83
C CYS A 199 0.10 -8.77 12.80
N THR A 200 -0.43 -8.80 14.03
CA THR A 200 -0.70 -10.08 14.74
C THR A 200 -2.19 -10.46 14.68
N ALA A 201 -2.68 -10.78 13.49
CA ALA A 201 -3.94 -11.50 13.30
C ALA A 201 -3.64 -12.83 12.59
N ALA A 202 -4.15 -13.92 13.17
CA ALA A 202 -3.86 -15.34 12.91
C ALA A 202 -2.66 -15.94 13.68
N ARG A 203 -2.78 -15.98 15.02
CA ARG A 203 -2.46 -17.22 15.75
C ARG A 203 -3.77 -17.99 15.89
N ALA A 204 -3.95 -18.97 15.02
CA ALA A 204 -4.74 -20.17 15.22
C ALA A 204 -3.90 -21.31 14.64
#